data_AF-A0A523V8J7-F1
#
_entry.id   AF-A0A523V8J7-F1
#
_cell.length_a   1.000
_cell.length_b   1.000
_cell.length_c   1.000
_cell.angle_alpha   90.00
_cell.angle_beta   90.00
_cell.angle_gamma   90.00
#
_symmetry.space_group_name_H-M   'P 1'
#
loop_
_entity.id
_entity.type
_entity.pdbx_description
1 polymer ?
#
loop_
_entity_poly.entity_id
_entity_poly.type
_entity_poly.pdbx_seq_one_letter_code
_entity_poly.pdbx_strand_id
1 'polypeptide(L)' 'QEKLGKGTIGFAYRGFRRMVTAFGDEPLGRSLCQDCSECVALCPVGALVFKSEAH' A
#
# COMPACT_ATOMS: atom_id res chain seq x y z
N GLN A 1 7.19 -1.92 6.53
CA GLN A 1 8.34 -1.25 5.88
C GLN A 1 9.66 -1.84 6.34
N GLU A 2 9.85 -2.09 7.63
CA GLU A 2 11.11 -2.58 8.21
C GLU A 2 11.55 -3.95 7.68
N LYS A 3 10.61 -4.86 7.39
CA LYS A 3 10.94 -6.21 6.87
C LYS A 3 11.58 -6.20 5.48
N LEU A 4 11.14 -5.28 4.60
CA LEU A 4 11.58 -5.23 3.20
C LEU A 4 12.52 -4.04 2.91
N GLY A 5 12.54 -3.01 3.76
CA GLY A 5 13.39 -1.83 3.62
C GLY A 5 13.07 -0.91 2.43
N LYS A 6 11.94 -1.09 1.73
CA LYS A 6 11.68 -0.45 0.42
C LYS A 6 11.05 0.94 0.48
N GLY A 7 10.48 1.36 1.60
CA GLY A 7 9.91 2.71 1.74
C GLY A 7 8.67 3.00 0.88
N THR A 8 8.11 2.04 0.12
CA THR A 8 7.14 2.29 -0.96
C THR A 8 5.77 2.79 -0.51
N ILE A 9 5.29 2.37 0.66
CA ILE A 9 3.97 2.75 1.21
C ILE A 9 4.12 3.54 2.50
N GLY A 10 3.44 4.68 2.63
CA GLY A 10 3.52 5.54 3.80
C GLY A 10 2.16 6.12 4.17
N PHE A 11 2.17 7.08 5.10
CA PHE A 11 0.99 7.87 5.41
C PHE A 11 1.08 9.22 4.69
N ALA A 12 0.02 9.58 3.96
CA ALA A 12 -0.20 10.95 3.51
C ALA A 12 -1.28 11.63 4.35
N TYR A 13 -1.33 12.96 4.23
CA TYR A 13 -2.30 13.82 4.91
C TYR A 13 -2.24 13.73 6.46
N ARG A 14 -3.17 14.42 7.12
CA ARG A 14 -3.25 14.52 8.59
C ARG A 14 -4.71 14.53 9.06
N GLY A 15 -4.92 14.18 10.33
CA GLY A 15 -6.24 14.10 10.95
C GLY A 15 -7.12 13.02 10.32
N PHE A 16 -8.42 13.29 10.21
CA PHE A 16 -9.40 12.35 9.63
C PHE A 16 -9.13 12.01 8.16
N ARG A 17 -8.37 12.84 7.44
CA ARG A 17 -7.98 12.60 6.05
C ARG A 17 -6.72 11.73 5.90
N ARG A 18 -6.07 11.34 7.00
CA ARG A 18 -4.84 10.54 6.93
C ARG A 18 -5.14 9.16 6.34
N MET A 19 -4.36 8.77 5.35
CA MET A 19 -4.51 7.48 4.66
C MET A 19 -3.16 6.85 4.36
N VAL A 20 -3.16 5.52 4.20
CA VAL A 20 -2.02 4.76 3.68
C VAL A 20 -2.02 4.89 2.15
N THR A 21 -0.88 5.27 1.58
CA THR A 21 -0.74 5.54 0.14
C THR A 21 0.71 5.40 -0.32
N ALA A 22 0.96 5.34 -1.62
CA ALA A 22 2.30 5.46 -2.19
C ALA A 22 2.70 6.93 -2.33
N PHE A 23 3.96 7.19 -2.66
CA PHE A 23 4.39 8.54 -3.01
C PHE A 23 3.57 9.10 -4.19
N GLY A 24 3.07 10.33 -4.04
CA GLY A 24 2.27 11.00 -5.07
C GLY A 24 0.82 10.53 -5.20
N ASP A 25 0.30 9.75 -4.24
CA ASP A 25 -1.04 9.15 -4.30
C ASP A 25 -1.27 8.23 -5.51
N GLU A 26 -0.19 7.69 -6.06
CA GLU A 26 -0.26 6.74 -7.17
C GLU A 26 -0.66 5.34 -6.66
N PRO A 27 -1.44 4.56 -7.44
CA PRO A 27 -1.69 3.15 -7.14
C PRO A 27 -0.40 2.36 -6.96
N LEU A 28 -0.41 1.39 -6.04
CA LEU A 28 0.76 0.56 -5.74
C LEU A 28 1.37 -0.10 -6.99
N GLY A 29 0.54 -0.58 -7.93
CA GLY A 29 1.00 -1.19 -9.18
C GLY A 29 1.69 -0.25 -10.18
N ARG A 30 1.69 1.06 -9.95
CA ARG A 30 2.40 2.06 -10.76
C ARG A 30 3.51 2.79 -10.00
N SER A 31 3.61 2.55 -8.69
CA SER A 31 4.67 3.07 -7.83
C SER A 31 5.97 2.26 -7.96
N LEU A 32 7.00 2.58 -7.15
CA LEU A 32 8.23 1.79 -6.98
C LEU A 32 8.00 0.42 -6.30
N CYS A 33 6.78 -0.10 -6.34
CA CYS A 33 6.43 -1.41 -5.82
C CYS A 33 7.09 -2.51 -6.67
N GLN A 34 7.54 -3.57 -6.01
CA GLN A 34 8.17 -4.74 -6.66
C GLN A 34 7.33 -6.00 -6.48
N ASP A 35 6.00 -5.84 -6.36
CA ASP A 35 5.02 -6.92 -6.26
C ASP A 35 5.32 -7.99 -5.19
N CYS A 36 5.92 -7.57 -4.07
CA CYS A 36 6.31 -8.46 -2.97
C CYS A 36 5.13 -9.05 -2.18
N SER A 37 3.88 -8.70 -2.49
CA SER A 37 2.63 -9.15 -1.85
C SER A 37 2.45 -8.89 -0.34
N GLU A 38 3.50 -8.47 0.36
CA GLU A 38 3.51 -8.35 1.83
C GLU A 38 2.42 -7.40 2.36
N CYS A 39 2.17 -6.28 1.67
CA CYS A 39 1.16 -5.31 2.08
C CYS A 39 -0.29 -5.84 1.92
N VAL A 40 -0.52 -6.74 0.96
CA VAL A 40 -1.81 -7.42 0.76
C VAL A 40 -1.98 -8.50 1.83
N ALA A 41 -0.96 -9.35 2.02
CA ALA A 41 -1.00 -10.45 2.99
C ALA A 41 -1.21 -9.99 4.44
N LEU A 42 -0.67 -8.83 4.80
CA LEU A 42 -0.80 -8.27 6.15
C LEU A 42 -2.07 -7.42 6.34
N CYS A 43 -2.83 -7.10 5.29
CA CYS A 43 -4.00 -6.23 5.41
C CYS A 43 -5.17 -6.96 6.06
N PRO A 44 -5.59 -6.61 7.29
CA PRO A 44 -6.59 -7.38 8.03
C PRO A 44 -8.03 -7.12 7.56
N VAL A 45 -8.25 -6.05 6.79
CA VAL A 45 -9.59 -5.58 6.39
C VAL A 45 -9.81 -5.62 4.88
N GLY A 46 -8.84 -6.12 4.10
CA GLY A 46 -8.96 -6.18 2.63
C GLY A 46 -8.89 -4.80 1.93
N ALA A 47 -8.35 -3.77 2.57
CA ALA A 47 -8.14 -2.47 1.93
C ALA A 47 -7.05 -2.53 0.83
N LEU A 48 -6.12 -3.49 0.92
CA LEU A 48 -5.13 -3.80 -0.09
C LEU A 48 -5.34 -5.24 -0.54
N VAL A 49 -5.72 -5.41 -1.79
CA VAL A 49 -5.98 -6.73 -2.42
C VAL A 49 -5.40 -6.75 -3.84
N PHE A 50 -5.16 -7.94 -4.37
CA PHE A 50 -4.88 -8.07 -5.79
C PHE A 50 -6.12 -7.71 -6.60
N LYS A 51 -5.91 -7.08 -7.76
CA LYS A 51 -7.03 -6.67 -8.64
C LYS A 51 -7.88 -7.87 -9.10
N SER A 52 -7.28 -9.06 -9.21
CA SER A 52 -7.98 -10.30 -9.53
C SER A 52 -8.89 -10.80 -8.40
N GLU A 53 -8.65 -10.36 -7.17
CA GLU A 53 -9.35 -10.79 -5.96
C GLU A 53 -10.31 -9.71 -5.43
N ALA A 54 -10.29 -8.52 -6.02
CA ALA A 54 -11.21 -7.45 -5.71
C ALA A 54 -12.61 -7.83 -6.25
N HIS A 55 -13.50 -8.22 -5.33
CA HIS A 55 -14.92 -8.48 -5.58
C HIS A 55 -15.75 -7.20 -5.64
#